data_AF-A0A2G0CJY2-F1
#
_entry.id   AF-A0A2G0CJY2-F1
#
_cell.length_a   1.000
_cell.length_b   1.000
_cell.length_c   1.000
_cell.angle_alpha   90.00
_cell.angle_beta   90.00
_cell.angle_gamma   90.00
#
_symmetry.space_group_name_H-M   'P 1'
#
loop_
_entity.id
_entity.type
_entity.pdbx_description
1 polymer ?
#
loop_
_entity_poly.entity_id
_entity_poly.type
_entity_poly.pdbx_seq_one_letter_code
_entity_poly.pdbx_strand_id
1 'polypeptide(L)'
;MHPTMNIRKPNSLFLLPALALLLTACGEEVSAGEAVAGGIGIWAIGSLLLLILVVLAVIDLIRKPYPMEKKLIWGAIILFLPYLGAILYFLIGRNRSSVF
;
A
#
# COMPACT_ATOMS: atom_id res chain seq x y z
N MET A 1 54.22 18.70 13.40
CA MET A 1 52.88 18.85 12.77
C MET A 1 52.04 17.64 13.15
N HIS A 2 50.95 17.81 13.90
CA HIS A 2 50.05 16.73 14.31
C HIS A 2 48.68 16.96 13.63
N PRO A 3 48.16 16.02 12.82
CA PRO A 3 46.87 16.19 12.15
C PRO A 3 45.74 15.94 13.16
N THR A 4 44.85 16.92 13.33
CA THR A 4 43.61 16.78 14.10
C THR A 4 42.56 16.08 13.25
N MET A 5 42.34 14.78 13.50
CA MET A 5 41.24 14.02 12.89
C MET A 5 39.90 14.52 13.45
N ASN A 6 39.16 15.22 12.59
CA ASN A 6 37.83 15.75 12.87
C ASN A 6 36.79 14.62 12.71
N ILE A 7 36.35 14.03 13.82
CA ILE A 7 35.29 13.01 13.83
C ILE A 7 33.93 13.72 13.70
N ARG A 8 33.38 13.67 12.49
CA ARG A 8 32.01 14.10 12.20
C ARG A 8 31.05 13.21 13.00
N LYS A 9 30.41 13.75 14.05
CA LYS A 9 29.40 13.02 14.82
C LYS A 9 28.28 12.56 13.87
N PRO A 10 28.01 11.25 13.75
CA PRO A 10 26.89 10.77 12.96
C PRO A 10 25.61 11.20 13.65
N ASN A 11 24.73 11.88 12.91
CA ASN A 11 23.47 12.41 13.41
C ASN A 11 22.64 11.29 14.06
N SER A 12 22.51 11.37 15.39
CA SER A 12 21.71 10.49 16.28
C SER A 12 20.23 10.39 15.88
N LEU A 13 19.79 11.23 14.94
CA LEU A 13 18.44 11.26 14.37
C LEU A 13 18.03 9.93 13.70
N PHE A 14 19.00 9.10 13.25
CA PHE A 14 18.73 7.79 12.66
C PHE A 14 18.71 6.62 13.65
N LEU A 15 19.19 6.81 14.89
CA LEU A 15 19.23 5.75 15.92
C LEU A 15 17.94 5.67 16.73
N LEU A 16 17.20 6.77 16.81
CA LEU A 16 15.90 6.86 17.48
C LEU A 16 14.83 5.91 16.90
N PRO A 17 14.64 5.78 15.57
CA PRO A 17 13.64 4.85 15.04
C PRO A 17 14.00 3.39 15.29
N ALA A 18 15.28 3.03 15.27
CA ALA A 18 15.74 1.67 15.56
C ALA A 18 15.51 1.28 17.03
N LEU A 19 15.71 2.21 17.96
CA LEU A 19 15.46 1.98 19.38
C LEU A 19 13.96 1.91 19.70
N ALA A 20 13.14 2.70 19.01
CA ALA A 20 11.68 2.64 19.12
C ALA A 20 11.12 1.28 18.65
N LEU A 21 11.67 0.74 17.55
CA LEU A 21 11.34 -0.61 17.05
C LEU A 21 11.76 -1.73 18.02
N LEU A 22 12.88 -1.55 18.74
CA LEU A 22 13.34 -2.51 19.74
C LEU A 22 12.49 -2.49 21.02
N LEU A 23 11.96 -1.33 21.41
CA LEU A 23 11.12 -1.19 22.60
C LEU A 23 9.70 -1.78 22.41
N THR A 24 9.18 -1.88 21.18
CA THR A 24 7.86 -2.48 20.91
C THR A 24 7.86 -4.02 21.03
N ALA A 25 9.03 -4.67 21.03
CA ALA A 25 9.14 -6.12 21.13
C ALA A 25 8.95 -6.67 22.57
N CYS A 26 8.74 -5.79 23.56
CA CYS A 26 8.58 -6.18 24.96
C CYS A 26 7.35 -5.44 25.56
N GLY A 27 6.14 -5.96 25.32
CA GLY A 27 4.93 -5.44 25.97
C GLY A 27 3.63 -5.91 25.33
N GLU A 28 2.96 -6.86 25.98
CA GLU A 28 1.64 -7.38 25.64
C GLU A 28 0.56 -6.45 26.24
N GLU A 29 0.18 -5.38 25.54
CA GLU A 29 -1.03 -4.60 25.85
C GLU A 29 -1.65 -4.19 24.50
N VAL A 30 -2.48 -5.07 23.94
CA VAL A 30 -3.13 -4.86 22.63
C VAL A 30 -4.21 -3.78 22.76
N SER A 31 -3.75 -2.54 22.77
CA SER A 31 -4.56 -1.36 22.48
C SER A 31 -5.06 -1.49 21.05
N ALA A 32 -6.37 -1.33 20.85
CA ALA A 32 -7.07 -1.44 19.57
C ALA A 32 -6.53 -0.51 18.45
N GLY A 33 -5.50 0.29 18.73
CA GLY A 33 -4.78 1.16 17.78
C GLY A 33 -3.49 0.60 17.16
N GLU A 34 -2.87 -0.47 17.69
CA GLU A 34 -1.53 -0.91 17.23
C GLU A 34 -1.51 -2.24 16.46
N ALA A 35 -2.62 -2.97 16.39
CA ALA A 35 -2.79 -4.15 15.50
C ALA A 35 -2.67 -3.79 13.99
N VAL A 36 -2.61 -2.50 13.68
CA VAL A 36 -2.54 -1.94 12.33
C VAL A 36 -1.10 -1.90 11.79
N ALA A 37 -0.07 -2.01 12.64
CA ALA A 37 1.31 -1.66 12.28
C ALA A 37 2.10 -2.71 11.47
N GLY A 38 1.73 -3.99 11.44
CA GLY A 38 2.57 -5.02 10.80
C GLY A 38 2.15 -5.44 9.39
N GLY A 39 0.86 -5.72 9.20
CA GLY A 39 0.38 -6.36 7.97
C GLY A 39 -1.09 -6.15 7.66
N ILE A 40 -1.91 -5.69 8.59
CA ILE A 40 -3.32 -5.37 8.31
C ILE A 40 -3.46 -3.94 7.82
N GLY A 41 -2.66 -2.99 8.33
CA GLY A 41 -2.76 -1.57 7.99
C GLY A 41 -2.52 -1.23 6.52
N ILE A 42 -1.42 -1.71 5.94
CA ILE A 42 -1.06 -1.39 4.55
C ILE A 42 -2.13 -1.92 3.58
N TRP A 43 -2.57 -3.16 3.78
CA TRP A 43 -3.61 -3.78 2.97
C TRP A 43 -4.99 -3.15 3.20
N ALA A 44 -5.33 -2.80 4.46
CA ALA A 44 -6.57 -2.13 4.78
C ALA A 44 -6.65 -0.73 4.14
N ILE A 45 -5.59 0.07 4.27
CA ILE A 45 -5.50 1.41 3.68
C ILE A 45 -5.55 1.33 2.14
N GLY A 46 -4.80 0.40 1.54
CA GLY A 46 -4.83 0.18 0.10
C GLY A 46 -6.22 -0.23 -0.41
N SER A 47 -6.88 -1.16 0.29
CA SER A 47 -8.23 -1.62 -0.06
C SER A 47 -9.29 -0.51 0.07
N LEU A 48 -9.20 0.32 1.12
CA LEU A 48 -10.09 1.45 1.33
C LEU A 48 -9.92 2.53 0.24
N LEU A 49 -8.69 2.85 -0.14
CA LEU A 49 -8.43 3.82 -1.21
C LEU A 49 -8.99 3.32 -2.55
N LEU A 50 -8.83 2.03 -2.84
CA LEU A 50 -9.36 1.38 -4.03
C LEU A 50 -10.90 1.39 -4.04
N LEU A 51 -11.53 1.12 -2.89
CA LEU A 51 -12.98 1.21 -2.73
C LEU A 51 -13.50 2.62 -3.03
N ILE A 52 -12.87 3.66 -2.45
CA ILE A 52 -13.22 5.06 -2.70
C ILE A 52 -13.12 5.37 -4.20
N LEU A 53 -12.06 4.92 -4.86
CA LEU A 53 -11.87 5.13 -6.29
C LEU A 53 -12.99 4.48 -7.13
N VAL A 54 -13.39 3.25 -6.80
CA VAL A 54 -14.50 2.56 -7.48
C VAL A 54 -15.80 3.32 -7.30
N VAL A 55 -16.11 3.76 -6.08
CA VAL A 55 -17.33 4.53 -5.79
C VAL A 55 -17.34 5.84 -6.57
N LEU A 56 -16.24 6.60 -6.56
CA LEU A 56 -16.12 7.84 -7.33
C LEU A 56 -16.28 7.61 -8.84
N ALA A 57 -15.68 6.55 -9.37
CA ALA A 57 -15.80 6.19 -10.78
C ALA A 57 -17.24 5.80 -11.17
N VAL A 58 -17.96 5.07 -10.31
CA VAL A 58 -19.37 4.74 -10.52
C VAL A 58 -20.23 6.00 -10.49
N ILE A 59 -19.99 6.90 -9.54
CA ILE A 59 -20.71 8.19 -9.46
C ILE A 59 -20.46 9.01 -10.74
N ASP A 60 -19.22 9.13 -11.18
CA ASP A 60 -18.87 9.82 -12.42
C ASP A 60 -19.56 9.18 -13.64
N LEU A 61 -19.57 7.85 -13.73
CA LEU A 61 -20.24 7.12 -14.80
C LEU A 61 -21.75 7.37 -14.85
N ILE A 62 -22.42 7.39 -13.69
CA ILE A 62 -23.86 7.66 -13.61
C ILE A 62 -24.16 9.09 -14.05
N ARG A 63 -23.32 10.05 -13.62
CA ARG A 63 -23.46 11.48 -13.93
C ARG A 63 -23.27 11.81 -15.41
N LYS A 64 -22.48 11.03 -16.15
CA LYS A 64 -22.28 11.26 -17.58
C LYS A 64 -23.54 10.91 -18.39
N PRO A 65 -23.89 11.68 -19.43
CA PRO A 65 -25.02 11.41 -20.31
C PRO A 65 -24.67 10.34 -21.37
N TYR A 66 -24.11 9.21 -20.93
CA TYR A 66 -23.81 8.10 -21.83
C TYR A 66 -25.04 7.23 -22.12
N PRO A 67 -25.13 6.66 -23.34
CA PRO A 67 -26.15 5.67 -23.65
C PRO A 67 -26.00 4.43 -22.76
N MET A 68 -27.12 3.75 -22.49
CA MET A 68 -27.21 2.64 -21.52
C MET A 68 -26.18 1.54 -21.77
N GLU A 69 -25.97 1.17 -23.03
CA GLU A 69 -24.98 0.15 -23.43
C GLU A 69 -23.56 0.53 -22.98
N LYS A 70 -23.17 1.80 -23.19
CA LYS A 70 -21.86 2.29 -22.79
C LYS A 70 -21.73 2.35 -21.27
N LYS A 71 -22.80 2.73 -20.56
CA LYS A 71 -22.80 2.70 -19.09
C LYS A 71 -22.63 1.28 -18.56
N LEU A 72 -23.27 0.29 -19.16
CA LEU A 72 -23.16 -1.09 -18.71
C LEU A 72 -21.73 -1.64 -18.91
N ILE A 73 -21.13 -1.38 -20.08
CA ILE A 73 -19.76 -1.80 -20.39
C ILE A 73 -18.76 -1.15 -19.42
N TRP A 74 -18.83 0.18 -19.25
CA TRP A 74 -17.92 0.89 -18.34
C TRP A 74 -18.16 0.50 -16.88
N GLY A 75 -19.40 0.27 -16.47
CA GLY A 75 -19.73 -0.20 -15.13
C GLY A 75 -19.14 -1.58 -14.84
N ALA A 76 -19.24 -2.51 -15.80
CA ALA A 76 -18.60 -3.82 -15.70
C ALA A 76 -17.07 -3.67 -15.58
N ILE A 77 -16.44 -2.84 -16.43
CA ILE A 77 -14.99 -2.60 -16.35
C ILE A 77 -14.61 -2.08 -14.96
N ILE A 78 -15.27 -1.04 -14.45
CA ILE A 78 -14.94 -0.44 -13.15
C ILE A 78 -15.02 -1.46 -12.00
N LEU A 79 -16.02 -2.36 -12.04
CA LEU A 79 -16.20 -3.40 -11.01
C LEU A 79 -15.24 -4.58 -11.18
N PHE A 80 -14.95 -5.00 -12.41
CA PHE A 80 -14.13 -6.20 -12.66
C PHE A 80 -12.63 -5.90 -12.73
N LEU A 81 -12.20 -4.67 -13.08
CA LEU A 81 -10.81 -4.25 -13.17
C LEU A 81 -9.97 -4.52 -11.90
N PRO A 82 -10.44 -4.27 -10.65
CA PRO A 82 -9.67 -4.59 -9.45
C PRO A 82 -9.31 -6.09 -9.34
N TYR A 83 -10.20 -6.96 -9.81
CA TYR A 83 -9.98 -8.41 -9.83
C TYR A 83 -9.15 -8.84 -11.03
N LEU A 84 -9.41 -8.27 -12.22
CA LEU A 84 -8.62 -8.55 -13.43
C LEU A 84 -7.15 -8.18 -13.25
N GLY A 85 -6.85 -7.07 -12.56
CA GLY A 85 -5.45 -6.67 -12.27
C GLY A 85 -4.70 -7.74 -11.47
N ALA A 86 -5.35 -8.31 -10.46
CA ALA A 86 -4.78 -9.40 -9.66
C ALA A 86 -4.61 -10.68 -10.49
N ILE A 87 -5.63 -11.07 -11.25
CA ILE A 87 -5.57 -12.24 -12.14
C ILE A 87 -4.44 -12.09 -13.17
N LEU A 88 -4.31 -10.91 -13.78
CA LEU A 88 -3.28 -10.63 -14.77
C LEU A 88 -1.87 -10.70 -14.18
N TYR A 89 -1.68 -10.26 -12.92
CA TYR A 89 -0.42 -10.43 -12.21
C TYR A 89 -0.04 -11.92 -12.06
N PHE A 90 -1.00 -12.77 -11.72
CA PHE A 90 -0.72 -14.21 -11.60
C PHE A 90 -0.44 -14.89 -12.95
N LEU A 91 -1.09 -14.43 -14.04
CA LEU A 91 -0.89 -14.99 -15.38
C LEU A 91 0.42 -14.54 -16.03
N ILE A 92 0.76 -13.25 -15.94
CA ILE A 92 1.93 -12.67 -16.60
C ILE A 92 3.15 -12.62 -15.66
N GLY A 93 2.94 -12.23 -14.41
CA GLY A 93 4.01 -11.98 -13.43
C GLY A 93 4.67 -13.23 -12.87
N ARG A 94 4.02 -14.40 -12.93
CA ARG A 94 4.57 -15.65 -12.38
C ARG A 94 5.63 -16.31 -13.27
N ASN A 95 5.81 -15.89 -14.52
CA ASN A 95 6.63 -16.63 -15.49
C ASN A 95 8.09 -16.15 -15.67
N ARG A 96 8.76 -15.71 -14.60
CA ARG A 96 10.24 -15.51 -14.59
C ARG A 96 10.88 -15.92 -13.26
N SER A 97 10.77 -17.19 -12.90
CA SER A 97 11.66 -17.85 -11.94
C SER A 97 12.57 -18.82 -12.68
N SER A 98 13.60 -18.28 -13.33
CA SER A 98 14.79 -19.02 -13.73
C SER A 98 16.02 -18.17 -13.44
N VAL A 99 16.32 -17.95 -12.17
CA VAL A 99 17.66 -17.58 -11.74
C VAL A 99 17.94 -18.37 -10.46
N PHE A 100 18.68 -19.47 -10.66
CA PHE A 100 19.51 -20.13 -9.68
C PHE A 100 20.55 -19.15 -9.12
#